data_AF-A0AB33II62-F1
#
_entry.id   AF-A0AB33II62-F1
#
_cell.length_a   1.000
_cell.length_b   1.000
_cell.length_c   1.000
_cell.angle_alpha   90.00
_cell.angle_beta   90.00
_cell.angle_gamma   90.00
#
_symmetry.space_group_name_H-M   'P 1'
#
loop_
_entity.id
_entity.type
_entity.pdbx_description
1 polymer ?
#
loop_
_entity_poly.entity_id
_entity_poly.type
_entity_poly.pdbx_seq_one_letter_code
_entity_poly.pdbx_strand_id
1 'polypeptide(L)' 'MTTLHDHIQMLRAELTSFHLSRRERRQIECELKEALARRAAERHDETAPA' A
#
# COMPACT_ATOMS: atom_id res chain seq x y z
N MET A 1 -3.47 6.91 15.27
CA MET A 1 -4.18 6.80 13.99
C MET A 1 -3.15 6.41 12.95
N THR A 2 -3.25 5.23 12.37
CA THR A 2 -2.28 4.77 11.37
C THR A 2 -2.49 5.53 10.06
N THR A 3 -1.42 6.09 9.51
CA THR A 3 -1.49 6.83 8.24
C THR A 3 -1.51 5.85 7.06
N LEU A 4 -1.91 6.29 5.87
CA LEU A 4 -1.80 5.47 4.65
C LEU A 4 -0.35 5.00 4.41
N HIS A 5 0.61 5.81 4.84
CA HIS A 5 2.02 5.45 4.81
C HIS A 5 2.35 4.28 5.75
N ASP A 6 1.87 4.30 6.99
CA ASP A 6 2.05 3.20 7.94
C ASP A 6 1.38 1.91 7.43
N HIS A 7 0.21 2.04 6.81
CA HIS A 7 -0.50 0.92 6.21
C HIS A 7 0.31 0.28 5.07
N ILE A 8 0.92 1.08 4.19
CA ILE A 8 1.82 0.59 3.12
C ILE A 8 3.04 -0.11 3.72
N GLN A 9 3.63 0.45 4.79
CA GLN A 9 4.80 -0.14 5.44
C GLN A 9 4.47 -1.47 6.13
N MET A 10 3.27 -1.58 6.71
CA MET A 10 2.76 -2.82 7.29
C MET A 10 2.58 -3.92 6.22
N LEU A 11 1.94 -3.60 5.09
CA LEU A 11 1.78 -4.55 3.97
C LEU A 11 3.13 -5.03 3.41
N ARG A 12 4.14 -4.15 3.35
CA ARG A 12 5.51 -4.54 2.94
C ARG A 12 6.18 -5.46 3.95
N ALA A 13 6.00 -5.20 5.24
CA ALA A 13 6.51 -6.06 6.31
C ALA A 13 5.84 -7.44 6.29
N GLU A 14 4.53 -7.49 6.05
CA GLU A 14 3.80 -8.75 5.88
C GLU A 14 4.31 -9.51 4.66
N LEU A 15 4.51 -8.86 3.50
CA LEU A 15 5.07 -9.49 2.30
C LEU A 15 6.49 -10.07 2.47
N THR A 16 7.25 -9.55 3.43
CA THR A 16 8.58 -10.09 3.78
C THR A 16 8.49 -11.23 4.80
N SER A 17 7.32 -11.46 5.41
CA SER A 17 7.10 -12.56 6.33
C SER A 17 7.01 -13.90 5.57
N PHE A 18 7.74 -14.89 6.06
CA PHE A 18 7.91 -16.19 5.40
C PHE A 18 6.68 -17.11 5.50
N HIS A 19 5.66 -16.70 6.25
CA HIS A 19 4.48 -17.50 6.56
C HIS A 19 3.30 -17.29 5.60
N LEU A 20 3.46 -16.49 4.54
CA LEU A 20 2.39 -16.20 3.59
C LEU A 20 2.20 -17.31 2.56
N SER A 21 0.95 -17.75 2.41
CA SER A 21 0.53 -18.56 1.27
C SER A 21 0.54 -17.73 -0.01
N ARG A 22 0.67 -18.37 -1.18
CA ARG A 22 0.65 -17.69 -2.48
C ARG A 22 -0.62 -16.83 -2.69
N ARG A 23 -1.75 -17.26 -2.14
CA ARG A 23 -3.03 -16.52 -2.20
C ARG A 23 -3.00 -15.27 -1.33
N GLU A 24 -2.53 -15.40 -0.10
CA GLU A 24 -2.39 -14.29 0.85
C GLU A 24 -1.39 -13.26 0.32
N ARG A 25 -0.27 -13.72 -0.22
CA ARG A 25 0.72 -12.85 -0.89
C ARG A 25 0.08 -12.03 -2.02
N ARG A 26 -0.72 -12.65 -2.89
CA ARG A 26 -1.42 -11.94 -3.97
C ARG A 26 -2.44 -10.94 -3.46
N GLN A 27 -3.12 -11.25 -2.36
CA GLN A 27 -4.09 -10.35 -1.75
C GLN A 27 -3.38 -9.10 -1.21
N ILE A 28 -2.28 -9.30 -0.46
CA ILE A 28 -1.46 -8.20 0.07
C ILE A 28 -0.80 -7.40 -1.06
N GLU A 29 -0.35 -8.03 -2.15
CA GLU A 29 0.16 -7.33 -3.34
C GLU A 29 -0.90 -6.46 -4.02
N CYS A 30 -2.13 -6.97 -4.18
CA CYS A 30 -3.24 -6.19 -4.70
C CYS A 30 -3.55 -4.99 -3.80
N GLU A 31 -3.63 -5.20 -2.49
CA GLU A 31 -3.93 -4.18 -1.51
C GLU A 31 -2.82 -3.12 -1.45
N LEU A 32 -1.55 -3.53 -1.52
CA LEU A 32 -0.40 -2.65 -1.63
C LEU A 32 -0.46 -1.79 -2.90
N LYS A 33 -0.84 -2.39 -4.03
CA LYS A 33 -0.96 -1.68 -5.31
C LYS A 33 -2.07 -0.63 -5.26
N GLU A 34 -3.22 -0.94 -4.67
CA GLU A 34 -4.31 0.02 -4.46
C GLU A 34 -3.91 1.14 -3.50
N ALA A 35 -3.28 0.81 -2.37
CA ALA A 35 -2.82 1.80 -1.41
C ALA A 35 -1.78 2.76 -2.02
N LEU A 36 -0.86 2.23 -2.85
CA LEU A 36 0.10 3.05 -3.60
C LEU A 36 -0.59 3.93 -4.64
N ALA A 37 -1.60 3.43 -5.35
CA ALA A 37 -2.37 4.21 -6.31
C ALA A 37 -3.13 5.35 -5.62
N ARG A 38 -3.76 5.09 -4.47
CA ARG A 38 -4.41 6.12 -3.65
C ARG A 38 -3.42 7.16 -3.16
N ARG A 39 -2.26 6.73 -2.65
CA ARG A 39 -1.19 7.65 -2.22
C ARG A 39 -0.67 8.49 -3.38
N ALA A 40 -0.55 7.92 -4.58
CA ALA A 40 -0.16 8.66 -5.77
C ALA A 40 -1.23 9.68 -6.16
N ALA A 41 -2.52 9.31 -6.11
CA ALA A 41 -3.64 10.21 -6.37
C ALA A 41 -3.70 11.38 -5.37
N GLU A 42 -3.62 11.11 -4.07
CA GLU A 42 -3.58 12.15 -3.02
C GLU A 42 -2.40 13.11 -3.24
N ARG A 43 -1.25 12.58 -3.63
CA ARG A 43 -0.05 13.38 -3.90
C ARG A 43 -0.16 14.19 -5.20
N HIS A 44 -0.91 13.70 -6.18
CA HIS A 44 -1.19 14.44 -7.42
C HIS A 44 -2.22 15.56 -7.21
N ASP A 45 -3.21 15.36 -6.34
CA ASP A 45 -4.20 16.39 -5.98
C ASP A 45 -3.54 17.59 -5.27
N GLU A 46 -2.52 17.35 -4.44
CA GLU A 46 -1.73 18.42 -3.80
C GLU A 46 -0.82 19.18 -4.80
N THR A 47 -0.59 18.64 -6.00
CA THR A 47 0.34 19.21 -7.00
C THR A 47 -0.34 19.66 -8.30
N ALA A 48 -1.65 19.93 -8.29
CA ALA A 48 -2.31 20.65 -9.37
C ALA A 48 -2.26 22.16 -9.09
N PRO A 49 -1.35 22.95 -9.69
CA PRO A 49 -1.45 24.40 -9.62
C PRO A 49 -2.63 24.85 -10.49
N ALA A 50 -3.36 25.85 -9.98
CA ALA A 50 -4.48 26.53 -10.61
C ALA A 50 -4.14 27.18 -11.97
#